data_AF-A0A932NQW6-F1
#
_entry.id   AF-A0A932NQW6-F1
#
_cell.length_a   1.000
_cell.length_b   1.000
_cell.length_c   1.000
_cell.angle_alpha   90.00
_cell.angle_beta   90.00
_cell.angle_gamma   90.00
#
_symmetry.space_group_name_H-M   'P 1'
#
loop_
_entity.id
_entity.type
_entity.pdbx_description
1 polymer ?
#
loop_
_entity_poly.entity_id
_entity_poly.type
_entity_poly.pdbx_seq_one_letter_code
_entity_poly.pdbx_strand_id
1 'polypeptide(L)'
;MKTYADLGERIQVRGERSRTKVVSGILTVIAILAVLAPMGNVPGEAVDQAAQGLLQALEQDREILVAARIAGDIPLDPGAAAWHKAQPLAVPTYPQVTTAPMERRPQVARVHLRALYNDRDIGFLLEWDDPSPDLTENSSQAFRDAVALQFPIRYGEGIPLPYIGMGQKGQAVNIWHWKASWQADLDRGFVDVEDAHPGMVSDLYPFAPPTPAAVPRTATYDKTFLTGWGAGNPLSDPLRKSPVENLFAEGFGTLTSAGHSALEGRGLWQGGLWQVAVKRAMKTDAPAEVQFSPAGGLFPVAIAVWQGGAGQVNGQKALSAWHFVAFEGVTPPVAYLRQLLWAPPIRGNVKAGAELMRTLECYACHVWPGAPQAGEIGPELTYVGGIHRPQYLLEAVKAPDAHVVPSEHYMDRTGRTKMPEYDPDTLASAPGVTDPEQAYYDIVEFLRTLK
;
A
#
# COMPACT_ATOMS: atom_id res chain seq x y z
N MET A 1 -40.51 8.55 8.60
CA MET A 1 -39.40 9.08 9.41
C MET A 1 -39.15 8.18 10.62
N LYS A 2 -38.46 7.05 10.41
CA LYS A 2 -37.70 6.35 11.45
C LYS A 2 -36.26 6.45 10.98
N THR A 3 -35.44 7.10 11.77
CA THR A 3 -34.19 7.79 11.38
C THR A 3 -33.03 6.83 11.18
N TYR A 4 -32.17 7.17 10.21
CA TYR A 4 -30.89 6.52 9.88
C TYR A 4 -29.92 6.35 11.09
N ALA A 5 -30.19 7.03 12.21
CA ALA A 5 -29.45 6.88 13.47
C ALA A 5 -29.61 5.50 14.13
N ASP A 6 -30.80 4.88 14.06
CA ASP A 6 -31.08 3.57 14.68
C ASP A 6 -30.44 2.41 13.87
N LEU A 7 -30.17 2.63 12.57
CA LEU A 7 -29.36 1.70 11.76
C LEU A 7 -27.86 1.80 12.10
N GLY A 8 -27.35 3.01 12.35
CA GLY A 8 -25.95 3.25 12.72
C GLY A 8 -25.58 2.56 14.03
N GLU A 9 -26.39 2.73 15.08
CA GLU A 9 -26.18 2.05 16.38
C GLU A 9 -26.31 0.53 16.26
N ARG A 10 -27.28 0.02 15.49
CA ARG A 10 -27.43 -1.43 15.30
C ARG A 10 -26.28 -2.04 14.51
N ILE A 11 -25.69 -1.31 13.55
CA ILE A 11 -24.50 -1.76 12.81
C ILE A 11 -23.26 -1.69 13.70
N GLN A 12 -23.10 -0.64 14.51
CA GLN A 12 -21.99 -0.52 15.48
C GLN A 12 -22.04 -1.63 16.54
N VAL A 13 -23.20 -1.86 17.15
CA VAL A 13 -23.40 -2.89 18.18
C VAL A 13 -23.28 -4.31 17.59
N ARG A 14 -23.70 -4.54 16.34
CA ARG A 14 -23.51 -5.82 15.64
C ARG A 14 -22.05 -6.02 15.21
N GLY A 15 -21.35 -4.94 14.84
CA GLY A 15 -19.91 -4.93 14.58
C GLY A 15 -19.08 -5.19 15.83
N GLU A 16 -19.46 -4.64 16.99
CA GLU A 16 -18.82 -4.90 18.28
C GLU A 16 -19.10 -6.33 18.78
N ARG A 17 -20.34 -6.82 18.70
CA ARG A 17 -20.67 -8.21 19.06
C ARG A 17 -20.02 -9.24 18.14
N SER A 18 -19.88 -8.93 16.84
CA SER A 18 -19.12 -9.74 15.89
C SER A 18 -17.65 -9.75 16.26
N ARG A 19 -17.03 -8.58 16.43
CA ARG A 19 -15.65 -8.43 16.93
C ARG A 19 -15.40 -9.18 18.23
N THR A 20 -16.34 -9.16 19.18
CA THR A 20 -16.17 -9.84 20.48
C THR A 20 -16.21 -11.37 20.37
N LYS A 21 -17.10 -11.93 19.55
CA LYS A 21 -17.17 -13.39 19.29
C LYS A 21 -15.98 -13.90 18.47
N VAL A 22 -15.48 -13.06 17.59
CA VAL A 22 -14.36 -13.33 16.70
C VAL A 22 -13.03 -13.24 17.44
N VAL A 23 -12.82 -12.21 18.26
CA VAL A 23 -11.68 -12.12 19.18
C VAL A 23 -11.67 -13.33 20.10
N SER A 24 -12.84 -13.85 20.52
CA SER A 24 -12.95 -15.12 21.23
C SER A 24 -12.55 -16.33 20.38
N GLY A 25 -12.85 -16.37 19.08
CA GLY A 25 -12.45 -17.46 18.17
C GLY A 25 -10.95 -17.47 17.88
N ILE A 26 -10.38 -16.31 17.56
CA ILE A 26 -8.94 -16.11 17.35
C ILE A 26 -8.17 -16.36 18.65
N LEU A 27 -8.64 -15.89 19.81
CA LEU A 27 -8.06 -16.19 21.11
C LEU A 27 -8.15 -17.68 21.46
N THR A 28 -9.20 -18.39 21.05
CA THR A 28 -9.31 -19.85 21.27
C THR A 28 -8.28 -20.60 20.44
N VAL A 29 -8.10 -20.23 19.17
CA VAL A 29 -7.07 -20.84 18.30
C VAL A 29 -5.66 -20.47 18.78
N ILE A 30 -5.41 -19.21 19.17
CA ILE A 30 -4.14 -18.77 19.79
C ILE A 30 -3.88 -19.52 21.10
N ALA A 31 -4.88 -19.72 21.96
CA ALA A 31 -4.73 -20.43 23.23
C ALA A 31 -4.39 -21.91 23.01
N ILE A 32 -5.05 -22.58 22.05
CA ILE A 32 -4.71 -23.95 21.64
C ILE A 32 -3.25 -24.00 21.14
N LEU A 33 -2.87 -23.03 20.32
CA LEU A 33 -1.54 -22.91 19.72
C LEU A 33 -0.41 -22.55 20.73
N ALA A 34 -0.72 -21.77 21.76
CA ALA A 34 0.19 -21.37 22.83
C ALA A 34 0.39 -22.48 23.88
N VAL A 35 -0.64 -23.31 24.11
CA VAL A 35 -0.55 -24.50 24.99
C VAL A 35 0.22 -25.65 24.33
N LEU A 36 0.15 -25.76 23.01
CA LEU A 36 0.78 -26.86 22.26
C LEU A 36 2.28 -26.63 21.97
N ALA A 37 2.74 -25.38 21.88
CA ALA A 37 4.14 -25.05 21.53
C ALA A 37 5.24 -25.50 22.51
N PRO A 38 5.05 -25.56 23.85
CA PRO A 38 6.10 -25.98 24.78
C PRO A 38 6.22 -27.51 24.95
N MET A 39 5.24 -28.28 24.46
CA MET A 39 5.25 -29.75 24.56
C MET A 39 5.67 -30.31 23.21
N GLY A 40 6.97 -30.58 23.02
CA GLY A 40 7.61 -30.92 21.74
C GLY A 40 7.16 -32.19 21.01
N ASN A 41 5.86 -32.42 20.86
CA ASN A 41 5.21 -33.47 20.07
C ASN A 41 3.76 -33.09 19.75
N VAL A 42 3.53 -31.94 19.10
CA VAL A 42 2.22 -31.63 18.52
C VAL A 42 2.11 -32.37 17.18
N PRO A 43 1.10 -33.22 16.96
CA PRO A 43 0.89 -33.85 15.67
C PRO A 43 0.72 -32.77 14.58
N GLY A 44 1.37 -32.93 13.42
CA GLY A 44 1.29 -31.96 12.32
C GLY A 44 -0.15 -31.62 11.92
N GLU A 45 -1.04 -32.61 11.98
CA GLU A 45 -2.47 -32.44 11.70
C GLU A 45 -3.17 -31.43 12.61
N ALA A 46 -2.79 -31.35 13.90
CA ALA A 46 -3.36 -30.38 14.83
C ALA A 46 -2.85 -28.96 14.56
N VAL A 47 -1.60 -28.83 14.09
CA VAL A 47 -1.02 -27.55 13.65
C VAL A 47 -1.72 -27.06 12.38
N ASP A 48 -1.96 -27.97 11.42
CA ASP A 48 -2.65 -27.65 10.17
C ASP A 48 -4.12 -27.24 10.40
N GLN A 49 -4.84 -27.94 11.29
CA GLN A 49 -6.21 -27.57 11.67
C GLN A 49 -6.26 -26.19 12.33
N ALA A 50 -5.29 -25.87 13.19
CA ALA A 50 -5.21 -24.55 13.81
C ALA A 50 -4.87 -23.45 12.79
N ALA A 51 -4.00 -23.75 11.81
CA ALA A 51 -3.69 -22.84 10.71
C ALA A 51 -4.94 -22.51 9.88
N GLN A 52 -5.69 -23.54 9.50
CA GLN A 52 -6.93 -23.41 8.75
C GLN A 52 -7.99 -22.63 9.54
N GLY A 53 -8.16 -22.93 10.82
CA GLY A 53 -9.09 -22.21 11.68
C GLY A 53 -8.74 -20.73 11.83
N LEU A 54 -7.45 -20.40 11.98
CA LEU A 54 -6.98 -19.02 12.02
C LEU A 54 -7.16 -18.30 10.68
N LEU A 55 -6.78 -18.94 9.57
CA LEU A 55 -6.99 -18.39 8.24
C LEU A 55 -8.47 -18.09 7.99
N GLN A 56 -9.35 -19.04 8.29
CA GLN A 56 -10.79 -18.87 8.14
C GLN A 56 -11.34 -17.70 8.97
N ALA A 57 -10.83 -17.51 10.20
CA ALA A 57 -11.21 -16.35 11.02
C ALA A 57 -10.76 -15.03 10.38
N LEU A 58 -9.50 -14.94 9.94
CA LEU A 58 -8.95 -13.77 9.25
C LEU A 58 -9.70 -13.44 7.96
N GLU A 59 -10.13 -14.46 7.21
CA GLU A 59 -10.94 -14.31 6.00
C GLU A 59 -12.34 -13.78 6.33
N GLN A 60 -12.99 -14.35 7.35
CA GLN A 60 -14.31 -13.92 7.81
C GLN A 60 -14.32 -12.46 8.28
N ASP A 61 -13.24 -12.02 8.93
CA ASP A 61 -13.06 -10.65 9.39
C ASP A 61 -12.61 -9.67 8.31
N ARG A 62 -12.30 -10.18 7.12
CA ARG A 62 -11.77 -9.36 6.02
C ARG A 62 -10.45 -8.69 6.42
N GLU A 63 -9.60 -9.40 7.16
CA GLU A 63 -8.23 -8.97 7.45
C GLU A 63 -7.24 -9.42 6.36
N ILE A 64 -7.57 -10.52 5.67
CA ILE A 64 -6.79 -11.08 4.55
C ILE A 64 -7.65 -11.16 3.29
N LEU A 65 -7.01 -11.00 2.13
CA LEU A 65 -7.62 -11.29 0.83
C LEU A 65 -7.34 -12.74 0.45
N VAL A 66 -8.31 -13.44 -0.14
CA VAL A 66 -8.09 -14.76 -0.75
C VAL A 66 -8.07 -14.60 -2.26
N ALA A 67 -6.94 -14.93 -2.88
CA ALA A 67 -6.84 -15.05 -4.32
C ALA A 67 -7.54 -16.33 -4.77
N ALA A 68 -8.61 -16.20 -5.57
CA ALA A 68 -9.36 -17.36 -6.06
C ALA A 68 -8.63 -18.05 -7.21
N ARG A 69 -8.61 -19.38 -7.20
CA ARG A 69 -8.00 -20.18 -8.25
C ARG A 69 -8.95 -20.29 -9.44
N ILE A 70 -8.44 -20.04 -10.64
CA ILE A 70 -9.20 -20.22 -11.87
C ILE A 70 -8.50 -21.19 -12.83
N ALA A 71 -9.29 -21.79 -13.72
CA ALA A 71 -8.78 -22.50 -14.88
C ALA A 71 -8.66 -21.53 -16.05
N GLY A 72 -7.59 -21.65 -16.83
CA GLY A 72 -7.33 -20.80 -18.00
C GLY A 72 -6.71 -19.43 -17.65
N ASP A 73 -6.67 -18.55 -18.64
CA ASP A 73 -6.03 -17.24 -18.52
C ASP A 73 -6.83 -16.27 -17.62
N ILE A 74 -6.11 -15.42 -16.90
CA ILE A 74 -6.70 -14.33 -16.12
C ILE A 74 -7.16 -13.23 -17.09
N PRO A 75 -8.44 -12.84 -17.09
CA PRO A 75 -8.96 -11.83 -17.99
C PRO A 75 -8.45 -10.44 -17.60
N LEU A 76 -8.12 -9.62 -18.60
CA LEU A 76 -7.85 -8.19 -18.41
C LEU A 76 -9.13 -7.35 -18.43
N ASP A 77 -10.23 -7.87 -18.97
CA ASP A 77 -11.52 -7.18 -18.90
C ASP A 77 -12.00 -7.14 -17.43
N PRO A 78 -12.14 -5.95 -16.81
CA PRO A 78 -12.64 -5.83 -15.44
C PRO A 78 -14.08 -6.34 -15.27
N GLY A 79 -14.88 -6.35 -16.34
CA GLY A 79 -16.25 -6.85 -16.33
C GLY A 79 -16.38 -8.38 -16.48
N ALA A 80 -15.26 -9.09 -16.66
CA ALA A 80 -15.28 -10.53 -16.89
C ALA A 80 -15.81 -11.29 -15.66
N ALA A 81 -16.72 -12.24 -15.91
CA ALA A 81 -17.38 -13.02 -14.85
C ALA A 81 -16.42 -13.81 -13.94
N ALA A 82 -15.20 -14.08 -14.38
CA ALA A 82 -14.18 -14.75 -13.58
C ALA A 82 -13.85 -13.97 -12.28
N TRP A 83 -13.88 -12.63 -12.32
CA TRP A 83 -13.62 -11.79 -11.15
C TRP A 83 -14.63 -11.98 -10.02
N HIS A 84 -15.85 -12.45 -10.32
CA HIS A 84 -16.86 -12.74 -9.31
C HIS A 84 -16.55 -13.98 -8.46
N LYS A 85 -15.57 -14.81 -8.86
CA LYS A 85 -15.11 -15.96 -8.05
C LYS A 85 -14.33 -15.52 -6.80
N ALA A 86 -13.58 -14.43 -6.89
CA ALA A 86 -12.86 -13.87 -5.74
C ALA A 86 -13.75 -12.95 -4.93
N GLN A 87 -13.70 -13.00 -3.61
CA GLN A 87 -14.38 -11.99 -2.78
C GLN A 87 -13.54 -10.70 -2.69
N PRO A 88 -14.15 -9.51 -2.78
CA PRO A 88 -13.41 -8.26 -2.74
C PRO A 88 -12.99 -7.91 -1.31
N LEU A 89 -11.72 -7.60 -1.05
CA LEU A 89 -11.30 -6.97 0.20
C LEU A 89 -11.43 -5.45 0.06
N ALA A 90 -12.21 -4.81 0.93
CA ALA A 90 -12.34 -3.35 0.93
C ALA A 90 -11.20 -2.76 1.75
N VAL A 91 -10.10 -2.38 1.09
CA VAL A 91 -8.87 -1.87 1.73
C VAL A 91 -9.03 -0.39 2.07
N PRO A 92 -8.94 0.01 3.35
CA PRO A 92 -8.95 1.43 3.72
C PRO A 92 -7.64 2.10 3.30
N THR A 93 -7.76 3.36 2.89
CA THR A 93 -6.64 4.19 2.46
C THR A 93 -6.60 5.48 3.30
N TYR A 94 -5.38 5.94 3.58
CA TYR A 94 -5.08 7.09 4.41
C TYR A 94 -4.19 8.05 3.61
N PRO A 95 -4.27 9.37 3.86
CA PRO A 95 -3.40 10.30 3.17
C PRO A 95 -1.96 10.05 3.57
N GLN A 96 -1.04 10.27 2.63
CA GLN A 96 0.36 10.42 2.97
C GLN A 96 0.52 11.65 3.89
N VAL A 97 1.13 11.44 5.06
CA VAL A 97 1.45 12.49 6.05
C VAL A 97 2.89 12.40 6.55
N THR A 98 3.72 11.57 5.91
CA THR A 98 5.12 11.36 6.31
C THR A 98 6.07 12.39 5.73
N THR A 99 5.80 12.99 4.57
CA THR A 99 6.70 14.00 3.99
C THR A 99 5.92 15.06 3.23
N ALA A 100 6.40 16.30 3.24
CA ALA A 100 5.75 17.35 2.48
C ALA A 100 5.85 17.09 0.97
N PRO A 101 4.84 17.46 0.18
CA PRO A 101 3.56 18.04 0.60
C PRO A 101 2.56 16.98 1.12
N MET A 102 1.99 17.23 2.30
CA MET A 102 1.06 16.32 2.98
C MET A 102 -0.41 16.64 2.67
N GLU A 103 -1.26 15.62 2.72
CA GLU A 103 -2.71 15.78 2.61
C GLU A 103 -3.40 15.55 3.96
N ARG A 104 -4.44 16.34 4.25
CA ARG A 104 -5.16 16.22 5.54
C ARG A 104 -6.20 15.10 5.54
N ARG A 105 -6.72 14.73 4.38
CA ARG A 105 -7.78 13.73 4.21
C ARG A 105 -7.53 12.91 2.96
N PRO A 106 -7.86 11.61 2.96
CA PRO A 106 -7.76 10.80 1.76
C PRO A 106 -8.90 11.17 0.80
N GLN A 107 -8.57 11.46 -0.46
CA GLN A 107 -9.59 11.71 -1.50
C GLN A 107 -10.35 10.43 -1.85
N VAL A 108 -9.62 9.31 -1.91
CA VAL A 108 -10.17 7.96 -2.02
C VAL A 108 -10.06 7.29 -0.65
N ALA A 109 -11.20 6.97 -0.03
CA ALA A 109 -11.23 6.38 1.32
C ALA A 109 -11.03 4.86 1.34
N ARG A 110 -11.39 4.17 0.24
CA ARG A 110 -11.26 2.72 0.11
C ARG A 110 -10.97 2.32 -1.34
N VAL A 111 -10.20 1.25 -1.48
CA VAL A 111 -10.03 0.52 -2.75
C VAL A 111 -10.50 -0.91 -2.54
N HIS A 112 -11.39 -1.40 -3.40
CA HIS A 112 -11.82 -2.79 -3.41
C HIS A 112 -10.82 -3.61 -4.21
N LEU A 113 -10.18 -4.58 -3.57
CA LEU A 113 -9.18 -5.45 -4.18
C LEU A 113 -9.73 -6.87 -4.33
N ARG A 114 -9.61 -7.45 -5.53
CA ARG A 114 -9.77 -8.89 -5.77
C ARG A 114 -8.47 -9.44 -6.34
N ALA A 115 -8.24 -10.73 -6.13
CA ALA A 115 -7.12 -11.44 -6.72
C ALA A 115 -7.58 -12.76 -7.33
N LEU A 116 -7.03 -13.08 -8.50
CA LEU A 116 -7.16 -14.37 -9.16
C LEU A 116 -5.78 -14.94 -9.42
N TYR A 117 -5.66 -16.26 -9.41
CA TYR A 117 -4.44 -16.94 -9.83
C TYR A 117 -4.74 -18.24 -10.57
N ASN A 118 -3.79 -18.68 -11.37
CA ASN A 118 -3.78 -20.00 -12.00
C ASN A 118 -2.38 -20.63 -11.81
N ASP A 119 -2.00 -21.63 -12.61
CA ASP A 119 -0.70 -22.30 -12.46
C ASP A 119 0.50 -21.46 -12.96
N ARG A 120 0.25 -20.38 -13.71
CA ARG A 120 1.28 -19.53 -14.33
C ARG A 120 1.24 -18.09 -13.83
N ASP A 121 0.07 -17.51 -13.67
CA ASP A 121 -0.16 -16.07 -13.54
C ASP A 121 -0.91 -15.74 -12.25
N ILE A 122 -0.72 -14.49 -11.82
CA ILE A 122 -1.52 -13.83 -10.80
C ILE A 122 -2.04 -12.52 -11.35
N GLY A 123 -3.26 -12.16 -10.97
CA GLY A 123 -3.87 -10.91 -11.38
C GLY A 123 -4.73 -10.32 -10.28
N PHE A 124 -4.88 -9.00 -10.35
CA PHE A 124 -5.59 -8.20 -9.37
C PHE A 124 -6.58 -7.30 -10.08
N LEU A 125 -7.76 -7.14 -9.48
CA LEU A 125 -8.74 -6.14 -9.87
C LEU A 125 -8.86 -5.13 -8.72
N LEU A 126 -8.64 -3.86 -9.04
CA LEU A 126 -8.77 -2.74 -8.13
C LEU A 126 -9.97 -1.88 -8.56
N GLU A 127 -10.84 -1.55 -7.62
CA GLU A 127 -12.03 -0.73 -7.89
C GLU A 127 -12.12 0.39 -6.85
N TRP A 128 -12.31 1.64 -7.29
CA TRP A 128 -12.50 2.78 -6.40
C TRP A 128 -13.43 3.83 -7.01
N ASP A 129 -14.14 4.54 -6.14
CA ASP A 129 -15.02 5.63 -6.53
C ASP A 129 -14.20 6.84 -7.00
N ASP A 130 -14.52 7.34 -8.18
CA ASP A 130 -13.94 8.56 -8.73
C ASP A 130 -14.97 9.28 -9.62
N PRO A 131 -15.46 10.47 -9.24
CA PRO A 131 -16.46 11.21 -10.01
C PRO A 131 -16.00 11.64 -11.40
N SER A 132 -14.69 11.71 -11.69
CA SER A 132 -14.16 12.18 -12.98
C SER A 132 -12.99 11.29 -13.42
N PRO A 133 -12.97 10.79 -14.67
CA PRO A 133 -11.78 10.13 -15.19
C PRO A 133 -10.77 11.19 -15.65
N ASP A 134 -9.68 11.35 -14.90
CA ASP A 134 -8.61 12.27 -15.24
C ASP A 134 -7.56 11.58 -16.13
N LEU A 135 -7.76 11.71 -17.44
CA LEU A 135 -7.09 10.92 -18.48
C LEU A 135 -5.91 11.63 -19.17
N THR A 136 -5.58 12.87 -18.79
CA THR A 136 -4.62 13.67 -19.57
C THR A 136 -3.71 14.50 -18.69
N GLU A 137 -2.50 14.76 -19.18
CA GLU A 137 -1.51 15.65 -18.56
C GLU A 137 -1.12 16.77 -19.55
N ASN A 138 -2.12 17.33 -20.22
CA ASN A 138 -1.94 18.32 -21.29
C ASN A 138 -1.71 19.76 -20.77
N SER A 139 -1.58 19.95 -19.46
CA SER A 139 -1.24 21.23 -18.85
C SER A 139 -0.43 21.01 -17.57
N SER A 140 0.27 22.04 -17.11
CA SER A 140 1.07 21.98 -15.88
C SER A 140 0.27 21.77 -14.59
N GLN A 141 -1.06 21.91 -14.65
CA GLN A 141 -1.96 21.70 -13.52
C GLN A 141 -2.92 20.51 -13.73
N ALA A 142 -2.78 19.79 -14.85
CA ALA A 142 -3.55 18.58 -15.12
C ALA A 142 -2.76 17.36 -14.62
N PHE A 143 -3.35 16.66 -13.66
CA PHE A 143 -2.83 15.39 -13.16
C PHE A 143 -3.77 14.27 -13.57
N ARG A 144 -3.23 13.06 -13.63
CA ARG A 144 -3.95 11.85 -14.04
C ARG A 144 -4.38 11.04 -12.84
N ASP A 145 -5.43 10.24 -13.03
CA ASP A 145 -5.73 9.16 -12.09
C ASP A 145 -4.69 8.05 -12.21
N ALA A 146 -4.41 7.41 -11.08
CA ALA A 146 -3.51 6.28 -11.04
C ALA A 146 -3.81 5.36 -9.86
N VAL A 147 -3.38 4.11 -9.98
CA VAL A 147 -3.39 3.16 -8.87
C VAL A 147 -2.15 2.29 -8.93
N ALA A 148 -1.61 1.94 -7.78
CA ALA A 148 -0.44 1.12 -7.65
C ALA A 148 -0.62 0.00 -6.64
N LEU A 149 -0.09 -1.18 -6.98
CA LEU A 149 0.15 -2.27 -6.04
C LEU A 149 1.63 -2.28 -5.69
N GLN A 150 1.95 -2.43 -4.41
CA GLN A 150 3.31 -2.54 -3.91
C GLN A 150 3.49 -3.88 -3.21
N PHE A 151 4.60 -4.54 -3.48
CA PHE A 151 5.00 -5.82 -2.90
C PHE A 151 6.45 -5.73 -2.42
N PRO A 152 6.82 -6.30 -1.27
CA PRO A 152 8.22 -6.45 -0.92
C PRO A 152 8.88 -7.54 -1.77
N ILE A 153 10.16 -7.36 -2.10
CA ILE A 153 10.91 -8.37 -2.88
C ILE A 153 11.10 -9.67 -2.08
N ARG A 154 11.23 -9.54 -0.75
CA ARG A 154 11.39 -10.65 0.19
C ARG A 154 10.27 -10.60 1.22
N TYR A 155 9.64 -11.74 1.46
CA TYR A 155 8.58 -11.93 2.44
C TYR A 155 8.53 -13.39 2.87
N GLY A 156 7.85 -13.65 3.99
CA GLY A 156 7.73 -14.98 4.58
C GLY A 156 7.88 -14.91 6.10
N GLU A 157 7.88 -16.08 6.73
CA GLU A 157 8.02 -16.21 8.17
C GLU A 157 9.33 -15.55 8.67
N GLY A 158 9.20 -14.60 9.59
CA GLY A 158 10.34 -13.98 10.27
C GLY A 158 11.04 -12.90 9.44
N ILE A 159 10.54 -12.61 8.24
CA ILE A 159 11.05 -11.54 7.40
C ILE A 159 10.24 -10.26 7.70
N PRO A 160 10.87 -9.21 8.24
CA PRO A 160 10.18 -7.95 8.51
C PRO A 160 9.71 -7.31 7.22
N LEU A 161 8.53 -6.67 7.27
CA LEU A 161 8.00 -5.93 6.13
C LEU A 161 8.80 -4.64 5.93
N PRO A 162 9.08 -4.24 4.68
CA PRO A 162 9.66 -2.94 4.40
C PRO A 162 8.79 -1.79 4.90
N TYR A 163 9.41 -0.62 5.09
CA TYR A 163 8.69 0.62 5.29
C TYR A 163 7.64 0.83 4.18
N ILE A 164 6.42 1.20 4.59
CA ILE A 164 5.26 1.27 3.67
C ILE A 164 5.44 2.32 2.57
N GLY A 165 6.17 3.41 2.86
CA GLY A 165 6.48 4.48 1.91
C GLY A 165 7.61 4.09 0.96
N MET A 166 7.37 3.03 0.17
CA MET A 166 8.24 2.56 -0.92
C MET A 166 9.52 1.86 -0.47
N GLY A 167 9.49 1.18 0.68
CA GLY A 167 10.62 0.42 1.21
C GLY A 167 11.63 1.28 1.96
N GLN A 168 12.76 0.66 2.28
CA GLN A 168 13.93 1.31 2.88
C GLN A 168 15.19 0.58 2.40
N LYS A 169 16.37 1.15 2.69
CA LYS A 169 17.66 0.56 2.29
C LYS A 169 17.76 -0.92 2.67
N GLY A 170 18.05 -1.80 1.71
CA GLY A 170 18.13 -3.26 1.91
C GLY A 170 16.78 -3.99 2.04
N GLN A 171 15.67 -3.25 2.00
CA GLN A 171 14.29 -3.74 2.03
C GLN A 171 13.53 -3.14 0.83
N ALA A 172 13.91 -3.58 -0.37
CA ALA A 172 13.31 -3.13 -1.61
C ALA A 172 11.84 -3.58 -1.76
N VAL A 173 11.10 -2.82 -2.55
CA VAL A 173 9.75 -3.13 -3.01
C VAL A 173 9.67 -3.12 -4.54
N ASN A 174 8.79 -3.94 -5.08
CA ASN A 174 8.33 -3.90 -6.47
C ASN A 174 6.93 -3.28 -6.51
N ILE A 175 6.73 -2.32 -7.41
CA ILE A 175 5.50 -1.54 -7.53
C ILE A 175 4.96 -1.69 -8.96
N TRP A 176 3.68 -2.03 -9.09
CA TRP A 176 2.95 -2.07 -10.35
C TRP A 176 2.03 -0.87 -10.41
N HIS A 177 2.33 0.11 -11.27
CA HIS A 177 1.70 1.42 -11.27
C HIS A 177 0.95 1.66 -12.58
N TRP A 178 -0.37 1.46 -12.53
CA TRP A 178 -1.27 1.80 -13.63
C TRP A 178 -1.57 3.30 -13.65
N LYS A 179 -1.61 3.88 -14.86
CA LYS A 179 -1.83 5.31 -15.07
C LYS A 179 -2.95 5.52 -16.10
N ALA A 180 -3.90 6.40 -15.79
CA ALA A 180 -5.05 6.65 -16.64
C ALA A 180 -4.67 7.33 -17.97
N SER A 181 -3.72 8.27 -17.95
CA SER A 181 -3.20 8.87 -19.20
C SER A 181 -2.53 7.85 -20.09
N TRP A 182 -1.79 6.92 -19.50
CA TRP A 182 -1.15 5.85 -20.23
C TRP A 182 -2.15 4.89 -20.86
N GLN A 183 -3.27 4.62 -20.18
CA GLN A 183 -4.39 3.87 -20.73
C GLN A 183 -5.07 4.61 -21.88
N ALA A 184 -5.27 5.92 -21.75
CA ALA A 184 -5.89 6.74 -22.77
C ALA A 184 -5.05 6.78 -24.05
N ASP A 185 -3.72 6.88 -23.96
CA ASP A 185 -2.83 6.84 -25.13
C ASP A 185 -2.96 5.53 -25.92
N LEU A 186 -3.10 4.40 -25.22
CA LEU A 186 -3.27 3.10 -25.86
C LEU A 186 -4.65 2.91 -26.49
N ASP A 187 -5.68 3.52 -25.90
CA ASP A 187 -7.06 3.39 -26.38
C ASP A 187 -7.41 4.38 -27.49
N ARG A 188 -6.86 5.58 -27.42
CA ARG A 188 -7.27 6.75 -28.23
C ARG A 188 -6.17 7.27 -29.13
N GLY A 189 -4.93 6.77 -28.97
CA GLY A 189 -3.74 7.32 -29.60
C GLY A 189 -3.03 8.32 -28.68
N PHE A 190 -1.72 8.43 -28.87
CA PHE A 190 -0.87 9.38 -28.14
C PHE A 190 -1.25 10.81 -28.52
N VAL A 191 -1.45 11.65 -27.51
CA VAL A 191 -1.82 13.06 -27.68
C VAL A 191 -0.56 13.91 -27.87
N ASP A 192 -0.52 14.67 -28.95
CA ASP A 192 0.55 15.64 -29.21
C ASP A 192 0.11 17.07 -28.87
N VAL A 193 1.09 17.99 -28.86
CA VAL A 193 0.88 19.41 -28.59
C VAL A 193 -0.11 20.04 -29.59
N GLU A 194 -0.12 19.56 -30.83
CA GLU A 194 -1.02 19.97 -31.90
C GLU A 194 -2.47 19.55 -31.64
N ASP A 195 -2.70 18.45 -30.93
CA ASP A 195 -4.06 18.03 -30.55
C ASP A 195 -4.61 18.91 -29.42
N ALA A 196 -3.74 19.30 -28.48
CA ALA A 196 -4.09 20.22 -27.40
C ALA A 196 -4.28 21.66 -27.91
N HIS A 197 -3.58 22.03 -28.98
CA HIS A 197 -3.61 23.37 -29.56
C HIS A 197 -3.78 23.34 -31.09
N PRO A 198 -5.00 23.08 -31.60
CA PRO A 198 -5.26 22.94 -33.04
C PRO A 198 -4.95 24.18 -33.89
N GLY A 199 -4.86 25.35 -33.26
CA GLY A 199 -4.49 26.62 -33.89
C GLY A 199 -3.00 26.98 -33.76
N MET A 200 -2.17 26.09 -33.21
CA MET A 200 -0.73 26.34 -33.10
C MET A 200 -0.09 26.40 -34.49
N VAL A 201 0.76 27.39 -34.70
CA VAL A 201 1.57 27.53 -35.90
C VAL A 201 3.03 27.43 -35.49
N SER A 202 3.81 26.66 -36.25
CA SER A 202 5.27 26.64 -36.14
C SER A 202 5.84 27.28 -37.41
N ASP A 203 6.53 28.41 -37.27
CA ASP A 203 7.08 29.16 -38.42
C ASP A 203 8.14 28.36 -39.18
N LEU A 204 8.95 27.58 -38.46
CA LEU A 204 9.97 26.68 -38.98
C LEU A 204 10.31 25.64 -37.92
N TYR A 205 10.01 24.36 -38.18
CA TYR A 205 10.57 23.27 -37.39
C TYR A 205 11.74 22.65 -38.17
N PRO A 206 13.01 22.86 -37.76
CA PRO A 206 14.20 22.48 -38.54
C PRO A 206 14.28 20.99 -38.91
N PHE A 207 13.53 20.13 -38.21
CA PHE A 207 13.52 18.68 -38.38
C PHE A 207 12.23 18.16 -39.03
N ALA A 208 11.33 19.05 -39.46
CA ALA A 208 10.14 18.67 -40.21
C ALA A 208 10.44 18.65 -41.71
N PRO A 209 9.81 17.75 -42.50
CA PRO A 209 9.95 17.76 -43.94
C PRO A 209 9.50 19.13 -44.51
N PRO A 210 10.15 19.63 -45.58
CA PRO A 210 10.02 21.02 -46.07
C PRO A 210 8.72 21.31 -46.84
N THR A 211 7.60 20.73 -46.42
CA THR A 211 6.28 20.91 -47.02
C THR A 211 5.32 21.60 -46.04
N PRO A 212 4.34 22.42 -46.50
CA PRO A 212 3.33 23.05 -45.63
C PRO A 212 2.34 22.07 -44.96
N ALA A 213 2.64 20.77 -44.97
CA ALA A 213 1.74 19.71 -44.61
C ALA A 213 2.09 19.20 -43.21
N ALA A 214 1.22 19.53 -42.25
CA ALA A 214 1.13 19.01 -40.88
C ALA A 214 2.45 18.93 -40.09
N VAL A 215 2.51 19.60 -38.93
CA VAL A 215 3.61 19.40 -37.99
C VAL A 215 3.74 17.88 -37.71
N PRO A 216 4.94 17.27 -37.87
CA PRO A 216 5.11 15.83 -37.67
C PRO A 216 4.69 15.43 -36.25
N ARG A 217 4.12 14.23 -36.12
CA ARG A 217 3.67 13.66 -34.83
C ARG A 217 4.88 13.26 -33.97
N THR A 218 4.77 13.28 -32.64
CA THR A 218 5.92 13.02 -31.73
C THR A 218 6.66 11.74 -32.07
N ALA A 219 5.93 10.66 -32.37
CA ALA A 219 6.49 9.36 -32.71
C ALA A 219 7.33 9.34 -34.00
N THR A 220 7.24 10.37 -34.84
CA THR A 220 7.95 10.44 -36.13
C THR A 220 9.21 11.29 -36.09
N TYR A 221 9.46 12.03 -34.99
CA TYR A 221 10.68 12.82 -34.83
C TYR A 221 11.90 11.96 -34.52
N ASP A 222 13.07 12.49 -34.88
CA ASP A 222 14.33 11.98 -34.34
C ASP A 222 14.35 12.18 -32.82
N LYS A 223 14.44 11.05 -32.12
CA LYS A 223 14.50 10.95 -30.66
C LYS A 223 15.58 11.86 -30.03
N THR A 224 16.62 12.21 -30.78
CA THR A 224 17.70 13.13 -30.37
C THR A 224 17.17 14.52 -29.99
N PHE A 225 16.10 14.99 -30.63
CA PHE A 225 15.52 16.32 -30.38
C PHE A 225 14.34 16.31 -29.41
N LEU A 226 13.91 15.13 -28.97
CA LEU A 226 12.86 14.94 -27.97
C LEU A 226 13.52 14.55 -26.66
N THR A 227 14.10 15.51 -25.95
CA THR A 227 15.01 15.29 -24.81
C THR A 227 14.45 14.33 -23.74
N GLY A 228 13.14 14.40 -23.43
CA GLY A 228 12.49 13.46 -22.52
C GLY A 228 12.54 12.02 -23.03
N TRP A 229 12.11 11.79 -24.28
CA TRP A 229 12.18 10.46 -24.90
C TRP A 229 13.64 10.01 -25.07
N GLY A 230 14.51 10.90 -25.56
CA GLY A 230 15.96 10.73 -25.71
C GLY A 230 16.65 10.27 -24.44
N ALA A 231 16.29 10.86 -23.29
CA ALA A 231 16.78 10.48 -21.98
C ALA A 231 16.16 9.18 -21.42
N GLY A 232 15.23 8.56 -22.14
CA GLY A 232 14.54 7.35 -21.71
C GLY A 232 13.45 7.59 -20.67
N ASN A 233 12.90 8.81 -20.57
CA ASN A 233 11.79 9.10 -19.67
C ASN A 233 10.54 8.29 -20.08
N PRO A 234 10.03 7.37 -19.23
CA PRO A 234 8.87 6.55 -19.56
C PRO A 234 7.59 7.37 -19.82
N LEU A 235 7.47 8.55 -19.22
CA LEU A 235 6.33 9.46 -19.46
C LEU A 235 6.34 10.05 -20.87
N SER A 236 7.53 10.22 -21.45
CA SER A 236 7.71 10.81 -22.78
C SER A 236 7.87 9.77 -23.88
N ASP A 237 7.67 8.48 -23.60
CA ASP A 237 7.81 7.41 -24.59
C ASP A 237 6.55 7.29 -25.47
N PRO A 238 6.59 7.74 -26.74
CA PRO A 238 5.44 7.67 -27.65
C PRO A 238 5.22 6.25 -28.20
N LEU A 239 6.07 5.28 -27.84
CA LEU A 239 5.99 3.88 -28.28
C LEU A 239 5.62 2.93 -27.14
N ARG A 240 5.16 3.46 -26.02
CA ARG A 240 4.76 2.69 -24.84
C ARG A 240 3.68 1.67 -25.20
N LYS A 241 3.79 0.47 -24.61
CA LYS A 241 2.89 -0.68 -24.94
C LYS A 241 2.00 -1.15 -23.81
N SER A 242 2.20 -0.63 -22.59
CA SER A 242 1.41 -1.01 -21.41
C SER A 242 0.94 0.23 -20.67
N PRO A 243 -0.26 0.22 -20.07
CA PRO A 243 -0.71 1.28 -19.18
C PRO A 243 -0.14 1.13 -17.76
N VAL A 244 0.57 0.03 -17.50
CA VAL A 244 1.15 -0.29 -16.20
C VAL A 244 2.67 -0.21 -16.27
N GLU A 245 3.24 0.57 -15.37
CA GLU A 245 4.68 0.66 -15.19
C GLU A 245 5.15 -0.30 -14.10
N ASN A 246 6.24 -1.00 -14.36
CA ASN A 246 6.92 -1.82 -13.37
C ASN A 246 8.06 -1.02 -12.74
N LEU A 247 8.02 -0.90 -11.42
CA LEU A 247 8.84 0.03 -10.66
C LEU A 247 9.52 -0.68 -9.48
N PHE A 248 10.66 -0.16 -9.05
CA PHE A 248 11.37 -0.62 -7.85
C PHE A 248 11.76 0.55 -6.97
N ALA A 249 11.82 0.34 -5.66
CA ALA A 249 12.30 1.34 -4.71
C ALA A 249 12.89 0.71 -3.45
N GLU A 250 13.90 1.36 -2.89
CA GLU A 250 14.43 1.16 -1.53
C GLU A 250 14.24 2.43 -0.69
N GLY A 251 13.02 2.96 -0.71
CA GLY A 251 12.69 4.26 -0.16
C GLY A 251 12.14 5.23 -1.19
N PHE A 252 11.26 6.13 -0.75
CA PHE A 252 10.88 7.26 -1.59
C PHE A 252 12.12 8.06 -2.02
N GLY A 253 12.14 8.54 -3.27
CA GLY A 253 13.31 9.17 -3.89
C GLY A 253 14.23 8.21 -4.66
N THR A 254 14.10 6.88 -4.48
CA THR A 254 14.88 5.87 -5.24
C THR A 254 14.07 5.17 -6.33
N LEU A 255 12.83 5.61 -6.56
CA LEU A 255 11.89 4.99 -7.48
C LEU A 255 12.48 4.92 -8.89
N THR A 256 12.62 3.70 -9.40
CA THR A 256 13.26 3.44 -10.70
C THR A 256 12.36 2.57 -11.56
N SER A 257 12.24 2.91 -12.84
CA SER A 257 11.51 2.12 -13.83
C SER A 257 12.31 0.89 -14.26
N ALA A 258 11.65 -0.27 -14.25
CA ALA A 258 12.21 -1.53 -14.72
C ALA A 258 12.25 -1.65 -16.25
N GLY A 259 11.70 -0.66 -16.96
CA GLY A 259 11.36 -0.78 -18.37
C GLY A 259 10.10 -1.64 -18.60
N HIS A 260 9.83 -1.97 -19.87
CA HIS A 260 8.67 -2.76 -20.25
C HIS A 260 8.82 -4.22 -19.78
N SER A 261 8.21 -4.55 -18.64
CA SER A 261 8.02 -5.92 -18.19
C SER A 261 6.80 -6.56 -18.87
N ALA A 262 6.65 -7.88 -18.76
CA ALA A 262 5.46 -8.63 -19.18
C ALA A 262 4.20 -8.34 -18.30
N LEU A 263 4.12 -7.14 -17.73
CA LEU A 263 3.03 -6.66 -16.90
C LEU A 263 1.96 -6.07 -17.80
N GLU A 264 0.81 -6.74 -17.82
CA GLU A 264 -0.35 -6.33 -18.59
C GLU A 264 -1.37 -5.66 -17.68
N GLY A 265 -2.13 -4.72 -18.21
CA GLY A 265 -3.24 -4.12 -17.49
C GLY A 265 -4.25 -3.45 -18.38
N ARG A 266 -5.44 -3.23 -17.80
CA ARG A 266 -6.58 -2.58 -18.43
C ARG A 266 -7.35 -1.81 -17.37
N GLY A 267 -7.55 -0.52 -17.60
CA GLY A 267 -8.43 0.33 -16.81
C GLY A 267 -9.70 0.66 -17.58
N LEU A 268 -10.82 0.64 -16.88
CA LEU A 268 -12.12 1.10 -17.36
C LEU A 268 -12.72 2.04 -16.32
N TRP A 269 -13.14 3.22 -16.75
CA TRP A 269 -13.97 4.10 -15.92
C TRP A 269 -15.41 4.02 -16.40
N GLN A 270 -16.34 3.73 -15.49
CA GLN A 270 -17.77 3.68 -15.81
C GLN A 270 -18.59 4.18 -14.62
N GLY A 271 -19.38 5.23 -14.85
CA GLY A 271 -20.41 5.66 -13.89
C GLY A 271 -19.87 6.14 -12.54
N GLY A 272 -18.70 6.78 -12.52
CA GLY A 272 -18.07 7.25 -11.29
C GLY A 272 -17.21 6.21 -10.57
N LEU A 273 -16.89 5.10 -11.23
CA LEU A 273 -16.06 4.02 -10.69
C LEU A 273 -14.92 3.70 -11.66
N TRP A 274 -13.70 3.69 -11.14
CA TRP A 274 -12.56 3.09 -11.83
C TRP A 274 -12.50 1.60 -11.53
N GLN A 275 -12.22 0.80 -12.55
CA GLN A 275 -11.93 -0.63 -12.44
C GLN A 275 -10.65 -0.93 -13.22
N VAL A 276 -9.62 -1.40 -12.51
CA VAL A 276 -8.29 -1.62 -13.08
C VAL A 276 -7.87 -3.07 -12.83
N ALA A 277 -7.78 -3.84 -13.90
CA ALA A 277 -7.23 -5.19 -13.89
C ALA A 277 -5.75 -5.14 -14.28
N VAL A 278 -4.89 -5.79 -13.49
CA VAL A 278 -3.47 -5.98 -13.81
C VAL A 278 -3.10 -7.44 -13.61
N LYS A 279 -2.23 -7.98 -14.46
CA LYS A 279 -1.73 -9.36 -14.32
C LYS A 279 -0.28 -9.50 -14.74
N ARG A 280 0.37 -10.51 -14.17
CA ARG A 280 1.73 -10.92 -14.52
C ARG A 280 1.91 -12.41 -14.23
N ALA A 281 2.90 -13.03 -14.86
CA ALA A 281 3.39 -14.35 -14.44
C ALA A 281 3.78 -14.34 -12.96
N MET A 282 3.52 -15.43 -12.23
CA MET A 282 3.87 -15.58 -10.82
C MET A 282 5.39 -15.60 -10.63
N LYS A 283 6.10 -16.23 -11.57
CA LYS A 283 7.57 -16.31 -11.59
C LYS A 283 8.13 -15.53 -12.76
N THR A 284 9.25 -14.85 -12.53
CA THR A 284 9.98 -14.10 -13.55
C THR A 284 11.49 -14.28 -13.37
N ASP A 285 12.25 -14.07 -14.44
CA ASP A 285 13.71 -14.19 -14.41
C ASP A 285 14.41 -12.92 -13.89
N ALA A 286 13.65 -11.86 -13.62
CA ALA A 286 14.16 -10.57 -13.16
C ALA A 286 14.36 -10.57 -11.63
N PRO A 287 15.61 -10.46 -11.11
CA PRO A 287 15.88 -10.57 -9.67
C PRO A 287 15.24 -9.47 -8.82
N ALA A 288 14.99 -8.31 -9.42
CA ALA A 288 14.37 -7.17 -8.75
C ALA A 288 12.83 -7.32 -8.66
N GLU A 289 12.23 -8.28 -9.37
CA GLU A 289 10.79 -8.47 -9.35
C GLU A 289 10.34 -9.42 -8.25
N VAL A 290 9.20 -9.09 -7.62
CA VAL A 290 8.59 -9.98 -6.63
C VAL A 290 8.23 -11.32 -7.29
N GLN A 291 8.48 -12.41 -6.57
CA GLN A 291 8.10 -13.75 -7.00
C GLN A 291 6.89 -14.20 -6.18
N PHE A 292 5.88 -14.77 -6.83
CA PHE A 292 4.70 -15.33 -6.16
C PHE A 292 4.77 -16.86 -6.21
N SER A 293 4.49 -17.49 -5.07
CA SER A 293 4.48 -18.94 -4.96
C SER A 293 3.31 -19.36 -4.09
N PRO A 294 2.34 -20.14 -4.62
CA PRO A 294 1.30 -20.74 -3.79
C PRO A 294 1.87 -21.53 -2.61
N ALA A 295 3.02 -22.20 -2.77
CA ALA A 295 3.67 -22.94 -1.69
C ALA A 295 4.11 -22.06 -0.50
N GLY A 296 4.30 -20.75 -0.70
CA GLY A 296 4.56 -19.79 0.38
C GLY A 296 3.32 -19.44 1.21
N GLY A 297 2.14 -19.87 0.77
CA GLY A 297 0.86 -19.73 1.46
C GLY A 297 0.22 -18.35 1.38
N LEU A 298 0.97 -17.29 1.72
CA LEU A 298 0.49 -15.91 1.71
C LEU A 298 1.60 -14.92 1.35
N PHE A 299 1.23 -13.75 0.83
CA PHE A 299 2.17 -12.67 0.52
C PHE A 299 1.59 -11.29 0.86
N PRO A 300 2.42 -10.31 1.23
CA PRO A 300 1.98 -8.96 1.54
C PRO A 300 1.75 -8.10 0.29
N VAL A 301 0.79 -7.18 0.37
CA VAL A 301 0.45 -6.20 -0.65
C VAL A 301 0.05 -4.88 0.00
N ALA A 302 0.45 -3.76 -0.60
CA ALA A 302 -0.05 -2.44 -0.25
C ALA A 302 -0.57 -1.73 -1.50
N ILE A 303 -1.50 -0.79 -1.32
CA ILE A 303 -2.12 -0.02 -2.39
C ILE A 303 -1.79 1.45 -2.21
N ALA A 304 -1.58 2.13 -3.33
CA ALA A 304 -1.67 3.58 -3.40
C ALA A 304 -2.59 3.99 -4.55
N VAL A 305 -3.34 5.08 -4.38
CA VAL A 305 -4.28 5.59 -5.37
C VAL A 305 -4.18 7.11 -5.44
N TRP A 306 -4.27 7.63 -6.66
CA TRP A 306 -4.21 9.05 -7.00
C TRP A 306 -5.47 9.44 -7.76
N GLN A 307 -6.08 10.53 -7.33
CA GLN A 307 -7.16 11.22 -8.02
C GLN A 307 -6.65 12.53 -8.62
N GLY A 308 -6.51 12.56 -9.95
CA GLY A 308 -5.87 13.65 -10.68
C GLY A 308 -6.55 14.99 -10.47
N GLY A 309 -7.88 15.01 -10.49
CA GLY A 309 -8.73 16.19 -10.31
C GLY A 309 -8.65 16.79 -8.90
N ALA A 310 -8.12 16.04 -7.93
CA ALA A 310 -7.79 16.54 -6.60
C ALA A 310 -6.36 17.08 -6.48
N GLY A 311 -5.60 17.11 -7.58
CA GLY A 311 -4.21 17.56 -7.60
C GLY A 311 -3.20 16.50 -7.17
N GLN A 312 -3.61 15.23 -7.02
CA GLN A 312 -2.75 14.17 -6.49
C GLN A 312 -1.73 13.71 -7.53
N VAL A 313 -0.45 13.76 -7.17
CA VAL A 313 0.67 13.26 -7.96
C VAL A 313 1.83 12.89 -7.03
N ASN A 314 2.71 11.99 -7.47
CA ASN A 314 3.92 11.61 -6.73
C ASN A 314 3.60 11.14 -5.29
N GLY A 315 4.04 11.88 -4.27
CA GLY A 315 3.83 11.57 -2.86
C GLY A 315 2.43 11.94 -2.33
N GLN A 316 1.71 12.82 -3.01
CA GLN A 316 0.32 13.19 -2.68
C GLN A 316 -0.60 12.11 -3.21
N LYS A 317 -1.04 11.23 -2.32
CA LYS A 317 -1.82 10.04 -2.62
C LYS A 317 -2.50 9.52 -1.36
N ALA A 318 -3.52 8.71 -1.57
CA ALA A 318 -4.02 7.84 -0.51
C ALA A 318 -3.30 6.49 -0.57
N LEU A 319 -2.85 5.97 0.58
CA LEU A 319 -2.11 4.71 0.71
C LEU A 319 -2.71 3.81 1.79
N SER A 320 -2.61 2.49 1.61
CA SER A 320 -3.03 1.51 2.61
C SER A 320 -1.89 1.12 3.54
N ALA A 321 -2.22 0.43 4.63
CA ALA A 321 -1.24 -0.42 5.32
C ALA A 321 -0.84 -1.62 4.46
N TRP A 322 0.13 -2.40 4.93
CA TRP A 322 0.37 -3.74 4.41
C TRP A 322 -0.83 -4.65 4.74
N HIS A 323 -1.47 -5.15 3.68
CA HIS A 323 -2.45 -6.23 3.71
C HIS A 323 -1.79 -7.53 3.23
N PHE A 324 -2.50 -8.64 3.35
CA PHE A 324 -2.00 -9.95 2.94
C PHE A 324 -2.98 -10.62 1.99
N VAL A 325 -2.42 -11.43 1.10
CA VAL A 325 -3.16 -12.23 0.12
C VAL A 325 -2.77 -13.69 0.34
N ALA A 326 -3.74 -14.53 0.68
CA ALA A 326 -3.62 -15.98 0.72
C ALA A 326 -4.06 -16.59 -0.62
N PHE A 327 -3.53 -17.76 -0.95
CA PHE A 327 -3.98 -18.53 -2.12
C PHE A 327 -5.11 -19.48 -1.72
N GLU A 328 -6.21 -19.48 -2.48
CA GLU A 328 -7.32 -20.40 -2.25
C GLU A 328 -6.86 -21.87 -2.21
N GLY A 329 -7.31 -22.61 -1.20
CA GLY A 329 -6.96 -24.02 -1.05
C GLY A 329 -5.51 -24.26 -0.60
N VAL A 330 -4.76 -23.22 -0.23
CA VAL A 330 -3.44 -23.37 0.39
C VAL A 330 -3.49 -22.87 1.84
N THR A 331 -3.04 -23.71 2.76
CA THR A 331 -2.90 -23.35 4.18
C THR A 331 -1.51 -22.76 4.42
N PRO A 332 -1.38 -21.49 4.82
CA PRO A 332 -0.07 -20.92 5.12
C PRO A 332 0.52 -21.43 6.44
N PRO A 333 1.85 -21.33 6.65
CA PRO A 333 2.47 -21.70 7.91
C PRO A 333 1.85 -20.94 9.10
N VAL A 334 1.52 -21.66 10.18
CA VAL A 334 0.93 -21.07 11.41
C VAL A 334 1.78 -19.94 11.95
N ALA A 335 3.11 -20.11 11.97
CA ALA A 335 4.02 -19.10 12.48
C ALA A 335 3.96 -17.81 11.65
N TYR A 336 3.78 -17.92 10.32
CA TYR A 336 3.58 -16.76 9.47
C TYR A 336 2.20 -16.10 9.72
N LEU A 337 1.14 -16.88 9.87
CA LEU A 337 -0.20 -16.36 10.22
C LEU A 337 -0.20 -15.65 11.58
N ARG A 338 0.52 -16.15 12.57
CA ARG A 338 0.66 -15.50 13.88
C ARG A 338 1.34 -14.13 13.79
N GLN A 339 2.30 -13.94 12.87
CA GLN A 339 2.91 -12.64 12.62
C GLN A 339 1.89 -11.61 12.11
N LEU A 340 0.73 -12.05 11.63
CA LEU A 340 -0.36 -11.17 11.22
C LEU A 340 -1.17 -10.65 12.41
N LEU A 341 -1.10 -11.29 13.57
CA LEU A 341 -1.91 -10.92 14.71
C LEU A 341 -1.15 -9.95 15.61
N TRP A 342 -1.85 -8.94 16.10
CA TRP A 342 -1.37 -8.18 17.24
C TRP A 342 -1.83 -8.86 18.53
N ALA A 343 -1.01 -9.78 19.01
CA ALA A 343 -1.19 -10.49 20.28
C ALA A 343 0.07 -10.30 21.15
N PRO A 344 0.32 -9.08 21.66
CA PRO A 344 1.50 -8.81 22.47
C PRO A 344 1.48 -9.64 23.77
N PRO A 345 2.65 -9.99 24.33
CA PRO A 345 2.74 -10.73 25.59
C PRO A 345 2.14 -9.96 26.77
N ILE A 346 2.12 -8.63 26.67
CA ILE A 346 1.56 -7.72 27.66
C ILE A 346 0.45 -6.90 27.00
N ARG A 347 -0.71 -6.81 27.64
CA ARG A 347 -1.82 -6.03 27.13
C ARG A 347 -1.57 -4.54 27.41
N GLY A 348 -1.53 -3.74 26.35
CA GLY A 348 -1.42 -2.28 26.45
C GLY A 348 -2.71 -1.59 26.92
N ASN A 349 -2.55 -0.39 27.46
CA ASN A 349 -3.61 0.50 27.92
C ASN A 349 -3.56 1.84 27.15
N VAL A 350 -4.61 2.11 26.37
CA VAL A 350 -4.75 3.32 25.54
C VAL A 350 -4.58 4.62 26.35
N LYS A 351 -5.15 4.71 27.55
CA LYS A 351 -5.08 5.94 28.36
C LYS A 351 -3.69 6.15 28.92
N ALA A 352 -3.05 5.08 29.40
CA ALA A 352 -1.67 5.13 29.88
C ALA A 352 -0.72 5.51 28.73
N GLY A 353 -0.89 4.92 27.54
CA GLY A 353 -0.09 5.27 26.36
C GLY A 353 -0.25 6.72 25.91
N ALA A 354 -1.49 7.23 25.94
CA ALA A 354 -1.76 8.63 25.63
C ALA A 354 -1.09 9.60 26.61
N GLU A 355 -1.02 9.22 27.89
CA GLU A 355 -0.32 10.01 28.91
C GLU A 355 1.20 9.92 28.74
N LEU A 356 1.74 8.72 28.50
CA LEU A 356 3.17 8.52 28.23
C LEU A 356 3.66 9.33 27.04
N MET A 357 2.88 9.41 25.95
CA MET A 357 3.21 10.28 24.81
C MET A 357 3.34 11.77 25.19
N ARG A 358 2.66 12.22 26.24
CA ARG A 358 2.80 13.57 26.78
C ARG A 358 3.98 13.66 27.75
N THR A 359 4.11 12.72 28.67
CA THR A 359 5.21 12.69 29.65
C THR A 359 6.58 12.58 29.00
N LEU A 360 6.68 11.80 27.92
CA LEU A 360 7.90 11.64 27.11
C LEU A 360 8.07 12.74 26.05
N GLU A 361 7.21 13.77 26.09
CA GLU A 361 7.24 14.94 25.22
C GLU A 361 7.27 14.61 23.72
N CYS A 362 6.61 13.52 23.29
CA CYS A 362 6.58 13.12 21.88
C CYS A 362 5.98 14.23 20.99
N TYR A 363 5.17 15.13 21.56
CA TYR A 363 4.57 16.29 20.89
C TYR A 363 5.60 17.35 20.48
N ALA A 364 6.79 17.36 21.07
CA ALA A 364 7.86 18.27 20.68
C ALA A 364 8.36 17.97 19.26
N CYS A 365 8.24 16.72 18.82
CA CYS A 365 8.67 16.25 17.51
C CYS A 365 7.51 15.89 16.58
N HIS A 366 6.39 15.39 17.10
CA HIS A 366 5.29 14.84 16.30
C HIS A 366 3.98 15.63 16.47
N VAL A 367 3.14 15.57 15.44
CA VAL A 367 1.74 16.05 15.48
C VAL A 367 0.79 14.87 15.57
N TRP A 368 -0.25 14.96 16.41
CA TRP A 368 -1.42 14.08 16.39
C TRP A 368 -2.66 14.76 16.97
N PRO A 369 -3.88 14.25 16.72
CA PRO A 369 -5.10 14.79 17.31
C PRO A 369 -5.05 14.81 18.85
N GLY A 370 -5.11 16.00 19.45
CA GLY A 370 -5.08 16.17 20.91
C GLY A 370 -3.66 16.27 21.52
N ALA A 371 -2.63 16.40 20.68
CA ALA A 371 -1.28 16.78 21.14
C ALA A 371 -1.28 18.19 21.75
N PRO A 372 -0.51 18.46 22.83
CA PRO A 372 -0.39 19.80 23.42
C PRO A 372 0.25 20.85 22.49
N GLN A 373 1.12 20.39 21.59
CA GLN A 373 1.84 21.20 20.61
C GLN A 373 1.99 20.40 19.31
N ALA A 374 2.19 21.10 18.19
CA ALA A 374 2.51 20.50 16.91
C ALA A 374 4.02 20.61 16.63
N GLY A 375 4.78 19.55 16.95
CA GLY A 375 6.18 19.42 16.55
C GLY A 375 6.30 19.00 15.08
N GLU A 376 7.28 19.56 14.36
CA GLU A 376 7.48 19.31 12.91
C GLU A 376 8.82 18.60 12.60
N ILE A 377 9.49 18.06 13.62
CA ILE A 377 10.76 17.35 13.45
C ILE A 377 10.51 15.93 12.93
N GLY A 378 9.56 15.21 13.50
CA GLY A 378 9.16 13.86 13.14
C GLY A 378 7.95 13.83 12.18
N PRO A 379 7.60 12.65 11.64
CA PRO A 379 6.41 12.51 10.81
C PRO A 379 5.12 12.76 11.59
N GLU A 380 4.06 13.20 10.91
CA GLU A 380 2.75 13.36 11.52
C GLU A 380 2.12 11.98 11.82
N LEU A 381 1.58 11.83 13.03
CA LEU A 381 1.09 10.55 13.56
C LEU A 381 -0.43 10.38 13.47
N THR A 382 -1.15 11.35 12.89
CA THR A 382 -2.62 11.41 12.83
C THR A 382 -3.27 10.12 12.33
N TYR A 383 -2.63 9.43 11.37
CA TYR A 383 -3.12 8.17 10.77
C TYR A 383 -2.19 6.98 11.01
N VAL A 384 -1.26 7.08 11.96
CA VAL A 384 -0.16 6.12 12.10
C VAL A 384 -0.63 4.70 12.40
N GLY A 385 -1.70 4.55 13.19
CA GLY A 385 -2.31 3.25 13.51
C GLY A 385 -3.09 2.64 12.36
N GLY A 386 -3.45 3.46 11.36
CA GLY A 386 -4.11 3.04 10.13
C GLY A 386 -3.13 2.61 9.04
N ILE A 387 -1.96 3.26 8.99
CA ILE A 387 -0.93 3.07 7.97
C ILE A 387 0.09 2.00 8.37
N HIS A 388 0.47 1.94 9.64
CA HIS A 388 1.51 1.04 10.13
C HIS A 388 0.93 -0.10 10.95
N ARG A 389 1.55 -1.29 10.82
CA ARG A 389 1.20 -2.43 11.68
C ARG A 389 1.74 -2.21 13.09
N PRO A 390 1.07 -2.72 14.13
CA PRO A 390 1.51 -2.56 15.51
C PRO A 390 2.95 -3.02 15.79
N GLN A 391 3.42 -4.06 15.10
CA GLN A 391 4.80 -4.55 15.21
C GLN A 391 5.82 -3.49 14.75
N TYR A 392 5.53 -2.81 13.63
CA TYR A 392 6.36 -1.69 13.16
C TYR A 392 6.35 -0.53 14.17
N LEU A 393 5.20 -0.22 14.77
CA LEU A 393 5.11 0.84 15.78
C LEU A 393 5.92 0.51 17.03
N LEU A 394 5.87 -0.75 17.47
CA LEU A 394 6.66 -1.23 18.60
C LEU A 394 8.16 -1.11 18.32
N GLU A 395 8.61 -1.58 17.16
CA GLU A 395 10.01 -1.47 16.74
C GLU A 395 10.44 -0.01 16.56
N ALA A 396 9.59 0.85 16.01
CA ALA A 396 9.88 2.28 15.85
C ALA A 396 10.07 3.02 17.18
N VAL A 397 9.41 2.58 18.26
CA VAL A 397 9.63 3.14 19.60
C VAL A 397 10.85 2.50 20.27
N LYS A 398 11.02 1.18 20.18
CA LYS A 398 12.10 0.44 20.83
C LYS A 398 13.47 0.69 20.21
N ALA A 399 13.53 0.77 18.89
CA ALA A 399 14.75 0.89 18.11
C ALA A 399 14.49 1.83 16.90
N PRO A 400 14.36 3.14 17.12
CA PRO A 400 14.02 4.09 16.05
C PRO A 400 14.96 4.04 14.84
N ASP A 401 16.25 3.75 15.03
CA ASP A 401 17.24 3.62 13.96
C ASP A 401 17.04 2.37 13.07
N ALA A 402 16.22 1.40 13.48
CA ALA A 402 15.89 0.23 12.65
C ALA A 402 14.97 0.59 11.47
N HIS A 403 14.24 1.70 11.56
CA HIS A 403 13.32 2.20 10.53
C HIS A 403 13.79 3.54 10.00
N VAL A 404 14.79 3.49 9.12
CA VAL A 404 15.33 4.69 8.49
C VAL A 404 14.36 5.15 7.41
N VAL A 405 13.52 6.12 7.76
CA VAL A 405 12.75 6.89 6.78
C VAL A 405 13.77 7.65 5.91
N PRO A 406 13.83 7.42 4.59
CA PRO A 406 14.88 7.94 3.73
C PRO A 406 14.69 9.44 3.46
N SER A 407 14.98 10.27 4.46
CA SER A 407 14.90 11.72 4.41
C SER A 407 15.93 12.37 5.31
N GLU A 408 16.69 13.34 4.77
CA GLU A 408 17.59 14.20 5.56
C GLU A 408 16.84 15.03 6.60
N HIS A 409 15.51 15.19 6.46
CA HIS A 409 14.69 15.89 7.44
C HIS A 409 14.59 15.11 8.75
N TYR A 410 14.46 13.78 8.69
CA TYR A 410 14.32 12.93 9.88
C TYR A 410 15.65 12.41 10.43
N MET A 411 16.73 12.54 9.67
CA MET A 411 18.06 12.05 10.04
C MET A 411 19.02 13.17 10.43
N ASP A 412 19.96 12.86 11.30
CA ASP A 412 21.11 13.70 11.61
C ASP A 412 22.23 13.55 10.54
N ARG A 413 23.34 14.28 10.72
CA ARG A 413 24.48 14.26 9.78
C ARG A 413 25.25 12.94 9.76
N THR A 414 25.02 12.06 10.73
CA THR A 414 25.63 10.73 10.82
C THR A 414 24.76 9.65 10.16
N GLY A 415 23.56 10.01 9.72
CA GLY A 415 22.59 9.08 9.13
C GLY A 415 21.75 8.33 10.16
N ARG A 416 21.74 8.78 11.42
CA ARG A 416 20.86 8.27 12.48
C ARG A 416 19.58 9.08 12.56
N THR A 417 18.51 8.48 13.05
CA THR A 417 17.26 9.20 13.29
C THR A 417 17.43 10.28 14.37
N LYS A 418 16.71 11.40 14.21
CA LYS A 418 16.60 12.45 15.22
C LYS A 418 15.69 12.07 16.40
N MET A 419 14.92 10.98 16.25
CA MET A 419 14.09 10.45 17.34
C MET A 419 15.00 9.89 18.44
N PRO A 420 14.81 10.30 19.70
CA PRO A 420 15.57 9.73 20.82
C PRO A 420 15.38 8.22 20.94
N GLU A 421 16.40 7.53 21.43
CA GLU A 421 16.24 6.14 21.87
C GLU A 421 15.36 6.12 23.13
N TYR A 422 14.35 5.25 23.13
CA TYR A 422 13.52 4.99 24.30
C TYR A 422 13.85 3.60 24.83
N ASP A 423 15.10 3.36 25.20
CA ASP A 423 15.52 2.10 25.83
C ASP A 423 14.86 1.92 27.22
N PRO A 424 14.94 0.71 27.83
CA PRO A 424 14.29 0.46 29.11
C PRO A 424 14.72 1.42 30.24
N ASP A 425 15.98 1.85 30.25
CA ASP A 425 16.51 2.75 31.29
C ASP A 425 15.95 4.17 31.12
N THR A 426 15.89 4.65 29.89
CA THR A 426 15.30 5.93 29.50
C THR A 426 13.82 5.96 29.86
N LEU A 427 13.07 4.91 29.53
CA LEU A 427 11.66 4.78 29.90
C LEU A 427 11.47 4.69 31.42
N ALA A 428 12.30 3.93 32.13
CA ALA A 428 12.22 3.80 33.60
C ALA A 428 12.44 5.14 34.32
N SER A 429 13.17 6.07 33.70
CA SER A 429 13.38 7.42 34.25
C SER A 429 12.18 8.35 34.09
N ALA A 430 11.22 8.00 33.22
CA ALA A 430 10.06 8.85 32.95
C ALA A 430 9.04 8.79 34.11
N PRO A 431 8.49 9.95 34.53
CA PRO A 431 7.49 10.00 35.58
C PRO A 431 6.31 9.06 35.35
N GLY A 432 5.99 8.22 36.33
CA GLY A 432 4.86 7.30 36.26
C GLY A 432 5.12 5.99 35.50
N VAL A 433 6.31 5.77 34.95
CA VAL A 433 6.72 4.47 34.41
C VAL A 433 7.27 3.60 35.53
N THR A 434 6.55 2.52 35.86
CA THR A 434 7.01 1.50 36.82
C THR A 434 7.54 0.24 36.13
N ASP A 435 7.14 0.03 34.88
CA ASP A 435 7.55 -1.10 34.04
C ASP A 435 7.77 -0.59 32.60
N PRO A 436 9.04 -0.44 32.18
CA PRO A 436 9.37 -0.02 30.81
C PRO A 436 8.80 -0.94 29.74
N GLU A 437 8.67 -2.25 30.02
CA GLU A 437 8.16 -3.20 29.05
C GLU A 437 6.67 -2.96 28.78
N GLN A 438 5.88 -2.77 29.84
CA GLN A 438 4.46 -2.37 29.75
C GLN A 438 4.30 -1.02 29.01
N ALA A 439 5.20 -0.06 29.26
CA ALA A 439 5.13 1.28 28.65
C ALA A 439 5.15 1.23 27.11
N TYR A 440 5.97 0.35 26.51
CA TYR A 440 5.98 0.19 25.05
C TYR A 440 4.61 -0.25 24.51
N TYR A 441 3.99 -1.24 25.15
CA TYR A 441 2.70 -1.76 24.70
C TYR A 441 1.56 -0.76 24.93
N ASP A 442 1.63 0.03 26.01
CA ASP A 442 0.69 1.13 26.26
C ASP A 442 0.78 2.19 25.14
N ILE A 443 1.99 2.64 24.81
CA ILE A 443 2.23 3.60 23.71
C ILE A 443 1.69 3.05 22.39
N VAL A 444 2.05 1.82 22.02
CA VAL A 444 1.57 1.20 20.76
C VAL A 444 0.04 1.08 20.77
N GLU A 445 -0.58 0.70 21.89
CA GLU A 445 -2.03 0.59 21.98
C GLU A 445 -2.72 1.94 21.78
N PHE A 446 -2.13 3.04 22.27
CA PHE A 446 -2.60 4.38 21.95
C PHE A 446 -2.40 4.73 20.47
N LEU A 447 -1.21 4.52 19.90
CA LEU A 447 -0.93 4.85 18.49
C LEU A 447 -1.85 4.09 17.52
N ARG A 448 -2.24 2.85 17.85
CA ARG A 448 -3.22 2.06 17.11
C ARG A 448 -4.60 2.70 17.01
N THR A 449 -4.94 3.62 17.91
CA THR A 449 -6.23 4.34 17.88
C THR A 449 -6.24 5.51 16.89
N LEU A 450 -5.08 5.92 16.38
CA LEU A 450 -4.93 7.04 15.43
C LEU A 450 -5.18 6.52 14.00
N LYS A 451 -6.43 6.63 13.53
CA LYS A 451 -6.93 6.15 12.23
C LYS A 451 -7.89 7.13 11.61
#